data_AF-A0A9D8SK18-F1
#
_entry.id   AF-A0A9D8SK18-F1
#
_cell.length_a   1.000
_cell.length_b   1.000
_cell.length_c   1.000
_cell.angle_alpha   90.00
_cell.angle_beta   90.00
_cell.angle_gamma   90.00
#
_symmetry.space_group_name_H-M   'P 1'
#
loop_
_entity.id
_entity.type
_entity.pdbx_description
1 polymer ?
#
loop_
_entity_poly.entity_id
_entity_poly.type
_entity_poly.pdbx_seq_one_letter_code
_entity_poly.pdbx_strand_id
1 'polypeptide(L)'
;MGPHLGLLSVPVPVSPYFQNKEEDNAMAERYAKMKVLDPIPAGRPHVAEDAPSDDQIMRKFHEIHNVRGNWPGLYEVQHNDIIIVKEKVQDIVDPVRQFPLVGPAQLHHSHWVCKVYYTEVTRNGWPVPYTVKEEEKMEVIKIDMDHLHRVGNLVSGDNGG
;
A
#
# COMPACT_ATOMS: atom_id res chain seq x y z
N MET A 1 6.79 16.57 12.98
CA MET A 1 7.08 17.84 12.29
C MET A 1 5.85 18.71 12.47
N GLY A 2 5.95 19.78 13.27
CA GLY A 2 4.82 20.69 13.52
C GLY A 2 4.59 21.63 12.34
N PRO A 3 3.43 22.30 12.24
CA PRO A 3 3.15 23.22 11.15
C PRO A 3 4.20 24.33 11.14
N HIS A 4 4.85 24.54 9.99
CA HIS A 4 5.73 25.68 9.74
C HIS A 4 4.88 26.96 9.76
N LEU A 5 4.72 27.53 10.96
CA LEU A 5 4.10 28.82 11.18
C LEU A 5 5.04 29.89 10.60
N GLY A 6 4.61 30.56 9.53
CA GLY A 6 5.36 31.67 8.92
C GLY A 6 5.53 32.86 9.88
N LEU A 7 6.11 33.96 9.39
CA LEU A 7 6.45 35.18 10.16
C LEU A 7 5.29 35.77 11.01
N LEU A 8 4.05 35.37 10.75
CA LEU A 8 2.84 35.86 11.43
C LEU A 8 1.96 34.75 12.02
N SER A 9 2.46 33.52 12.19
CA SER A 9 1.66 32.39 12.69
C SER A 9 0.40 32.08 11.85
N VAL A 10 0.35 32.58 10.62
CA VAL A 10 -0.64 32.17 9.61
C VAL A 10 -0.07 30.93 8.92
N PRO A 11 -0.84 29.83 8.80
CA PRO A 11 -0.40 28.68 8.03
C PRO A 11 -0.14 29.15 6.60
N VAL A 12 1.12 29.10 6.16
CA VAL A 12 1.45 29.42 4.77
C VAL A 12 0.81 28.32 3.92
N PRO A 13 -0.10 28.65 2.99
CA PRO A 13 -0.70 27.63 2.15
C PRO A 13 0.39 26.96 1.32
N VAL A 14 0.64 25.69 1.61
CA VAL A 14 1.49 24.85 0.77
C VAL A 14 0.68 24.52 -0.48
N SER A 15 1.32 24.51 -1.65
CA SER A 15 0.57 24.12 -2.85
C SER A 15 0.11 22.66 -2.72
N PRO A 16 -1.08 22.29 -3.25
CA PRO A 16 -1.56 20.91 -3.20
C PRO A 16 -0.55 19.90 -3.76
N TYR A 17 0.26 20.31 -4.74
CA TYR A 17 1.33 19.48 -5.29
C TYR A 17 2.40 19.14 -4.26
N PHE A 18 2.91 20.14 -3.52
CA PHE A 18 3.96 19.90 -2.51
C PHE A 18 3.45 19.10 -1.33
N GLN A 19 2.21 19.36 -0.88
CA GLN A 19 1.58 18.55 0.16
C GLN A 19 1.43 17.09 -0.27
N ASN A 20 0.88 16.83 -1.46
CA ASN A 20 0.72 15.48 -1.98
C ASN A 20 2.06 14.75 -2.10
N LYS A 21 3.12 15.45 -2.51
CA LYS A 21 4.46 14.88 -2.63
C LYS A 21 5.02 14.46 -1.28
N GLU A 22 4.82 15.26 -0.23
CA GLU A 22 5.24 14.89 1.13
C GLU A 22 4.43 13.70 1.66
N GLU A 23 3.12 13.66 1.41
CA GLU A 23 2.26 12.52 1.75
C GLU A 23 2.67 11.24 1.00
N ASP A 24 3.09 11.35 -0.26
CA ASP A 24 3.65 10.24 -1.04
C ASP A 24 4.96 9.73 -0.44
N ASN A 25 5.87 10.62 -0.09
CA ASN A 25 7.14 10.23 0.54
C ASN A 25 6.93 9.57 1.90
N ALA A 26 6.11 10.17 2.77
CA ALA A 26 5.82 9.64 4.10
C ALA A 26 5.19 8.24 4.05
N MET A 27 4.42 7.95 3.00
CA MET A 27 3.75 6.67 2.83
C MET A 27 4.64 5.64 2.13
N ALA A 28 5.45 6.06 1.16
CA ALA A 28 6.50 5.23 0.60
C ALA A 28 7.45 4.75 1.70
N GLU A 29 7.85 5.62 2.64
CA GLU A 29 8.66 5.23 3.79
C GLU A 29 7.97 4.23 4.72
N ARG A 30 6.64 4.28 4.85
CA ARG A 30 5.88 3.31 5.66
C ARG A 30 5.83 1.95 4.99
N TYR A 31 5.53 1.90 3.69
CA TYR A 31 5.34 0.65 2.96
C TYR A 31 6.63 0.02 2.46
N ALA A 32 7.73 0.78 2.33
CA ALA A 32 9.05 0.24 2.02
C ALA A 32 9.69 -0.52 3.21
N LYS A 33 9.17 -0.32 4.43
CA LYS A 33 9.70 -0.99 5.62
C LYS A 33 9.11 -2.39 5.74
N MET A 34 9.98 -3.38 5.64
CA MET A 34 9.64 -4.77 5.93
C MET A 34 9.44 -4.98 7.43
N LYS A 35 8.35 -5.64 7.82
CA LYS A 35 8.10 -6.01 9.21
C LYS A 35 8.98 -7.19 9.61
N VAL A 36 9.47 -7.17 10.85
CA VAL A 36 10.15 -8.30 11.48
C VAL A 36 9.23 -8.84 12.56
N LEU A 37 8.70 -10.04 12.34
CA LEU A 37 7.77 -10.74 13.22
C LEU A 37 8.51 -11.73 14.12
N ASP A 38 7.78 -12.20 15.13
CA ASP A 38 8.24 -13.25 16.03
C ASP A 38 8.46 -14.59 15.30
N PRO A 39 9.26 -15.49 15.90
CA PRO A 39 9.50 -16.81 15.34
C PRO A 39 8.21 -17.59 15.11
N ILE A 40 8.16 -18.34 14.01
CA ILE A 40 6.98 -19.15 13.71
C ILE A 40 6.90 -20.32 14.72
N PRO A 41 5.79 -20.48 15.47
CA PRO A 41 5.66 -21.55 16.44
C PRO A 41 5.70 -22.92 15.77
N ALA A 42 6.36 -23.88 16.41
CA ALA A 42 6.46 -25.25 15.91
C ALA A 42 5.06 -25.89 15.80
N GLY A 43 4.75 -26.44 14.62
CA GLY A 43 3.50 -27.17 14.37
C GLY A 43 2.29 -26.32 13.95
N ARG A 44 2.40 -24.98 13.88
CA ARG A 44 1.37 -24.14 13.26
C ARG A 44 1.61 -24.05 11.74
N PRO A 45 0.55 -24.04 10.90
CA PRO A 45 0.72 -23.74 9.48
C PRO A 45 1.37 -22.36 9.30
N HIS A 46 2.38 -22.29 8.43
CA HIS A 46 3.14 -21.08 8.11
C HIS A 46 2.34 -20.15 7.18
N VAL A 47 1.13 -19.74 7.58
CA VAL A 47 0.28 -18.90 6.73
C VAL A 47 0.51 -17.43 7.05
N ALA A 48 0.92 -16.63 6.06
CA ALA A 48 0.94 -15.18 6.24
C ALA A 48 -0.50 -14.65 6.41
N GLU A 49 -0.82 -14.14 7.60
CA GLU A 49 -2.14 -13.60 7.94
C GLU A 49 -2.32 -12.14 7.46
N ASP A 50 -1.23 -11.47 7.10
CA ASP A 50 -1.23 -10.06 6.70
C ASP A 50 -1.70 -9.88 5.25
N ALA A 51 -3.01 -9.69 5.05
CA ALA A 51 -3.57 -9.22 3.78
C ALA A 51 -3.14 -7.77 3.47
N PRO A 52 -3.01 -7.38 2.18
CA PRO A 52 -2.71 -6.00 1.82
C PRO A 52 -3.80 -5.06 2.31
N SER A 53 -3.40 -3.87 2.78
CA SER A 53 -4.34 -2.84 3.24
C SER A 53 -5.10 -2.26 2.05
N ASP A 54 -6.37 -1.87 2.26
CA ASP A 54 -7.18 -1.24 1.21
C ASP A 54 -6.53 0.06 0.72
N ASP A 55 -5.89 0.82 1.60
CA ASP A 55 -5.14 2.03 1.23
C ASP A 55 -3.96 1.73 0.30
N GLN A 56 -3.23 0.63 0.53
CA GLN A 56 -2.13 0.21 -0.35
C GLN A 56 -2.66 -0.12 -1.75
N ILE A 57 -3.76 -0.86 -1.82
CA ILE A 57 -4.41 -1.25 -3.07
C ILE A 57 -4.90 0.00 -3.81
N MET A 58 -5.62 0.89 -3.12
CA MET A 58 -6.15 2.12 -3.69
C MET A 58 -5.06 3.06 -4.16
N ARG A 59 -3.93 3.15 -3.46
CA ARG A 59 -2.81 3.99 -3.90
C ARG A 59 -2.14 3.42 -5.15
N LYS A 60 -1.91 2.11 -5.20
CA LYS A 60 -1.40 1.44 -6.40
C LYS A 60 -2.35 1.60 -7.58
N PHE A 61 -3.65 1.49 -7.33
CA PHE A 61 -4.69 1.76 -8.31
C PHE A 61 -4.59 3.21 -8.85
N HIS A 62 -4.49 4.21 -7.97
CA HIS A 62 -4.35 5.61 -8.38
C HIS A 62 -3.03 5.92 -9.09
N GLU A 63 -1.94 5.22 -8.75
CA GLU A 63 -0.64 5.31 -9.42
C GLU A 63 -0.74 4.81 -10.87
N ILE A 64 -1.43 3.69 -11.11
CA ILE A 64 -1.64 3.10 -12.44
C ILE A 64 -2.51 4.02 -13.32
N HIS A 65 -3.64 4.49 -12.80
CA HIS A 65 -4.59 5.30 -13.57
C HIS A 65 -4.25 6.79 -13.61
N ASN A 66 -3.20 7.22 -12.91
CA ASN A 66 -2.77 8.61 -12.78
C ASN A 66 -3.94 9.60 -12.60
N VAL A 67 -4.87 9.26 -11.69
CA VAL A 67 -6.10 10.04 -11.45
C VAL A 67 -5.79 11.46 -10.93
N ARG A 68 -4.56 11.67 -10.47
CA ARG A 68 -4.05 12.94 -9.97
C ARG A 68 -3.64 13.84 -11.14
N GLY A 69 -4.36 14.95 -11.32
CA GLY A 69 -4.01 15.96 -12.32
C GLY A 69 -5.09 16.24 -13.37
N ASN A 70 -6.31 15.73 -13.18
CA ASN A 70 -7.46 16.13 -13.98
C ASN A 70 -7.63 17.66 -13.96
N TRP A 71 -7.89 18.24 -15.13
CA TRP A 71 -8.19 19.66 -15.24
C TRP A 71 -9.70 19.86 -15.16
N PRO A 72 -10.22 20.46 -14.06
CA PRO A 72 -11.65 20.57 -13.86
C PRO A 72 -12.34 21.24 -15.06
N GLY A 73 -13.36 20.59 -15.60
CA GLY A 73 -14.14 21.09 -16.74
C GLY A 73 -13.48 20.90 -18.12
N LEU A 74 -12.22 20.49 -18.22
CA LEU A 74 -11.60 20.09 -19.49
C LEU A 74 -11.53 18.57 -19.63
N TYR A 75 -10.91 17.89 -18.67
CA TYR A 75 -10.78 16.44 -18.69
C TYR A 75 -10.77 15.91 -17.27
N GLU A 76 -11.78 15.12 -16.95
CA GLU A 76 -11.96 14.54 -15.62
C GLU A 76 -12.32 13.06 -15.74
N VAL A 77 -11.51 12.21 -15.12
CA VAL A 77 -11.76 10.79 -14.94
C VAL A 77 -12.13 10.55 -13.48
N GLN A 78 -13.33 10.02 -13.26
CA GLN A 78 -13.82 9.64 -11.94
C GLN A 78 -13.95 8.12 -11.86
N HIS A 79 -13.54 7.55 -10.73
CA HIS A 79 -13.66 6.12 -10.43
C HIS A 79 -14.65 5.96 -9.28
N ASN A 80 -15.78 5.31 -9.53
CA ASN A 80 -16.90 5.18 -8.59
C ASN A 80 -17.19 3.70 -8.30
N ASP A 81 -17.93 3.44 -7.21
CA ASP A 81 -18.44 2.12 -6.83
C ASP A 81 -17.36 1.03 -6.78
N ILE A 82 -16.26 1.34 -6.08
CA ILE A 82 -15.08 0.48 -6.02
C ILE A 82 -15.33 -0.72 -5.10
N ILE A 83 -15.14 -1.92 -5.64
CA ILE A 83 -15.19 -3.19 -4.90
C ILE A 83 -13.84 -3.88 -5.03
N ILE A 84 -13.24 -4.22 -3.89
CA ILE A 84 -11.93 -4.85 -3.82
C ILE A 84 -12.08 -6.31 -3.36
N VAL A 85 -11.55 -7.23 -4.16
CA VAL A 85 -11.47 -8.67 -3.83
C VAL A 85 -9.99 -9.06 -3.74
N LYS A 86 -9.59 -9.65 -2.61
CA LYS A 86 -8.19 -10.02 -2.34
C LYS A 86 -8.05 -11.53 -2.39
N GLU A 87 -7.15 -12.02 -3.23
CA GLU A 87 -6.86 -13.44 -3.39
C GLU A 87 -5.39 -13.70 -3.11
N LYS A 88 -5.09 -14.67 -2.23
CA LYS A 88 -3.72 -15.08 -1.93
C LYS A 88 -3.27 -16.10 -2.96
N VAL A 89 -2.17 -15.81 -3.66
CA VAL A 89 -1.67 -16.68 -4.75
C VAL A 89 -0.58 -17.61 -4.27
N GLN A 90 0.34 -17.11 -3.46
CA GLN A 90 1.50 -17.87 -3.02
C GLN A 90 1.92 -17.47 -1.61
N ASP A 91 2.32 -18.48 -0.85
CA ASP A 91 2.71 -18.37 0.55
C ASP A 91 3.88 -19.32 0.80
N ILE A 92 5.10 -18.79 0.83
CA ILE A 92 6.33 -19.59 0.91
C ILE A 92 7.26 -19.00 1.93
N VAL A 93 7.75 -19.85 2.83
CA VAL A 93 8.81 -19.52 3.78
C VAL A 93 10.14 -20.05 3.27
N ASP A 94 11.10 -19.16 3.09
CA ASP A 94 12.48 -19.49 2.74
C ASP A 94 13.22 -20.17 3.91
N PRO A 95 14.27 -20.96 3.62
CA PRO A 95 15.16 -21.44 4.66
C PRO A 95 15.83 -20.27 5.41
N VAL A 96 16.31 -20.55 6.63
CA VAL A 96 16.97 -19.55 7.49
C VAL A 96 18.18 -18.94 6.78
N ARG A 97 18.23 -17.60 6.73
CA ARG A 97 19.36 -16.83 6.21
C ARG A 97 19.85 -15.82 7.23
N GLN A 98 21.11 -15.41 7.11
CA GLN A 98 21.70 -14.38 7.94
C GLN A 98 21.49 -13.01 7.29
N PHE A 99 20.70 -12.15 7.92
CA PHE A 99 20.49 -10.77 7.50
C PHE A 99 21.37 -9.83 8.33
N PRO A 100 22.13 -8.89 7.72
CA PRO A 100 23.10 -8.06 8.45
C PRO A 100 22.54 -7.24 9.62
N LEU A 101 21.30 -6.73 9.50
CA LEU A 101 20.67 -5.88 10.52
C LEU A 101 19.71 -6.62 11.46
N VAL A 102 19.22 -7.80 11.07
CA VAL A 102 18.18 -8.55 11.81
C VAL A 102 18.75 -9.79 12.50
N GLY A 103 19.84 -10.34 11.98
CA GLY A 103 20.39 -11.63 12.40
C GLY A 103 19.79 -12.81 11.64
N PRO A 104 19.75 -14.01 12.23
CA PRO A 104 19.17 -15.19 11.60
C PRO A 104 17.64 -15.04 11.51
N ALA A 105 17.11 -15.02 10.29
CA ALA A 105 15.68 -14.91 10.04
C ALA A 105 15.26 -15.75 8.83
N GLN A 106 13.98 -16.13 8.80
CA GLN A 106 13.31 -16.71 7.65
C GLN A 106 12.54 -15.62 6.92
N LEU A 107 12.67 -15.58 5.60
CA LEU A 107 11.88 -14.68 4.75
C LEU A 107 10.59 -15.38 4.37
N HIS A 108 9.46 -14.70 4.58
CA HIS A 108 8.14 -15.18 4.23
C HIS A 108 7.62 -14.36 3.07
N HIS A 109 7.55 -15.00 1.90
CA HIS A 109 7.00 -14.42 0.67
C HIS A 109 5.50 -14.67 0.64
N SER A 110 4.73 -13.58 0.56
CA SER A 110 3.27 -13.66 0.44
C SER A 110 2.81 -12.83 -0.75
N HIS A 111 2.48 -13.51 -1.84
CA HIS A 111 2.03 -12.87 -3.07
C HIS A 111 0.50 -12.80 -3.11
N TRP A 112 -0.01 -11.59 -3.32
CA TRP A 112 -1.43 -11.30 -3.40
C TRP A 112 -1.82 -10.77 -4.76
N VAL A 113 -2.98 -11.20 -5.23
CA VAL A 113 -3.67 -10.63 -6.39
C VAL A 113 -4.95 -9.97 -5.89
N CYS A 114 -5.04 -8.66 -6.07
CA CYS A 114 -6.19 -7.86 -5.70
C CYS A 114 -6.94 -7.46 -6.98
N LYS A 115 -8.20 -7.88 -7.10
CA LYS A 115 -9.09 -7.48 -8.19
C LYS A 115 -9.90 -6.28 -7.74
N VAL A 116 -9.81 -5.19 -8.47
CA VAL A 116 -10.54 -3.95 -8.21
C VAL A 116 -11.58 -3.78 -9.30
N TYR A 117 -12.85 -3.91 -8.93
CA TYR A 117 -13.98 -3.64 -9.81
C TYR A 117 -14.45 -2.20 -9.58
N TYR A 118 -14.72 -1.46 -10.65
CA TYR A 118 -15.13 -0.06 -10.55
C TYR A 118 -15.92 0.41 -11.78
N THR A 119 -16.61 1.53 -11.63
CA THR A 119 -17.24 2.25 -12.74
C THR A 119 -16.41 3.49 -13.06
N GLU A 120 -16.01 3.65 -14.32
CA GLU A 120 -15.25 4.82 -14.79
C GLU A 120 -16.19 5.80 -15.48
N VAL A 121 -16.13 7.07 -15.05
CA VAL A 121 -16.85 8.16 -15.71
C VAL A 121 -15.82 9.16 -16.20
N THR A 122 -15.66 9.22 -17.52
CA THR A 122 -14.76 10.16 -18.17
C THR A 122 -15.57 11.30 -18.76
N ARG A 123 -15.40 12.50 -18.21
CA ARG A 123 -16.00 13.75 -18.67
C ARG A 123 -14.95 14.56 -19.40
N ASN A 124 -15.12 14.68 -20.71
CA ASN A 124 -14.32 15.55 -21.53
C ASN A 124 -15.14 16.80 -21.91
N GLY A 125 -14.63 17.99 -21.62
CA GLY A 125 -15.28 19.26 -21.90
C GLY A 125 -14.77 19.95 -23.17
N TRP A 126 -13.71 19.46 -23.82
CA TRP A 126 -13.09 20.11 -24.98
C TRP A 126 -12.46 19.11 -25.97
N PRO A 127 -12.44 19.36 -27.29
CA PRO A 127 -13.07 20.47 -28.04
C PRO A 127 -14.58 20.31 -28.26
N VAL A 128 -15.10 19.09 -28.12
CA VAL A 128 -16.53 18.80 -28.13
C VAL A 128 -16.86 18.06 -26.83
N PRO A 129 -17.76 18.60 -25.99
CA PRO A 129 -18.09 17.96 -24.72
C PRO A 129 -18.74 16.59 -24.91
N TYR A 130 -18.22 15.58 -24.23
CA TYR A 130 -18.84 14.26 -24.15
C TYR A 130 -18.58 13.61 -22.79
N THR A 131 -19.45 12.70 -22.41
CA THR A 131 -19.28 11.88 -21.20
C THR A 131 -19.35 10.42 -21.60
N VAL A 132 -18.30 9.68 -21.28
CA VAL A 132 -18.28 8.21 -21.42
C VAL A 132 -18.42 7.63 -20.03
N LYS A 133 -19.36 6.69 -19.90
CA LYS A 133 -19.52 5.89 -18.69
C LYS A 133 -19.23 4.45 -19.06
N GLU A 134 -18.20 3.88 -18.44
CA GLU A 134 -17.83 2.49 -18.59
C GLU A 134 -18.16 1.78 -17.27
N GLU A 135 -19.21 0.97 -17.33
CA GLU A 135 -19.66 0.15 -16.22
C GLU A 135 -18.87 -1.17 -16.24
N GLU A 136 -18.56 -1.71 -15.06
CA GLU A 136 -17.91 -3.03 -14.90
C GLU A 136 -16.44 -3.13 -15.35
N LYS A 137 -15.65 -2.07 -15.18
CA LYS A 137 -14.19 -2.17 -15.34
C LYS A 137 -13.58 -3.00 -14.20
N MET A 138 -12.54 -3.76 -14.53
CA MET A 138 -11.79 -4.57 -13.60
C MET A 138 -10.29 -4.37 -13.83
N GLU A 139 -9.56 -4.09 -12.75
CA GLU A 139 -8.10 -4.02 -12.75
C GLU A 139 -7.52 -5.06 -11.79
N VAL A 140 -6.38 -5.65 -12.15
CA VAL A 140 -5.72 -6.70 -11.37
C VAL A 140 -4.39 -6.19 -10.84
N ILE A 141 -4.34 -5.93 -9.53
CA ILE A 141 -3.16 -5.37 -8.86
C ILE A 141 -2.44 -6.49 -8.12
N LYS A 142 -1.15 -6.67 -8.45
CA LYS A 142 -0.26 -7.60 -7.75
C LYS A 142 0.48 -6.89 -6.64
N ILE A 143 0.43 -7.44 -5.42
CA ILE A 143 1.11 -6.87 -4.26
C ILE A 143 1.86 -7.99 -3.54
N ASP A 144 3.14 -7.73 -3.27
CA ASP A 144 4.01 -8.62 -2.53
C ASP A 144 4.11 -8.12 -1.09
N MET A 145 3.77 -8.99 -0.13
CA MET A 145 3.69 -8.69 1.30
C MET A 145 4.74 -9.50 2.05
N ASP A 146 6.01 -9.19 1.78
CA ASP A 146 7.14 -9.90 2.34
C ASP A 146 7.40 -9.46 3.78
N HIS A 147 7.72 -10.41 4.65
CA HIS A 147 8.11 -10.13 6.03
C HIS A 147 9.12 -11.16 6.54
N LEU A 148 9.88 -10.77 7.56
CA LEU A 148 10.88 -11.63 8.18
C LEU A 148 10.35 -12.24 9.47
N HIS A 149 10.56 -13.52 9.67
CA HIS A 149 10.42 -14.17 10.98
C HIS A 149 11.80 -14.36 11.61
N ARG A 150 11.99 -13.88 12.83
CA ARG A 150 13.23 -14.16 13.57
C ARG A 150 13.34 -15.66 13.86
N VAL A 151 14.56 -16.17 13.90
CA VAL A 151 14.83 -17.58 14.24
C VAL A 151 15.74 -17.64 15.46
N GLY A 152 15.34 -18.44 16.45
CA GLY A 152 16.07 -18.62 17.69
C GLY A 152 15.22 -18.33 18.92
N ASN A 153 15.64 -18.87 20.06
CA ASN A 153 14.95 -18.67 21.33
C ASN A 153 15.14 -17.21 21.75
N LEU A 154 14.09 -16.39 21.65
CA LEU A 154 14.05 -15.17 22.44
C LEU A 154 14.00 -15.64 23.88
N VAL A 155 15.10 -15.50 24.61
CA VAL A 155 15.05 -15.56 26.07
C VAL A 155 14.24 -14.32 26.49
N SER A 156 12.91 -14.41 26.40
CA SER A 156 12.02 -13.60 27.20
C SER A 156 12.49 -13.81 28.63
N GLY A 157 12.98 -12.75 29.28
CA GLY A 157 13.57 -12.83 30.61
C GLY A 157 12.68 -13.64 31.54
N ASP A 158 13.16 -14.83 31.88
CA ASP A 158 12.59 -15.68 32.91
C ASP A 158 12.84 -15.00 34.25
N ASN A 159 11.91 -14.15 34.68
CA ASN A 159 11.82 -13.72 36.08
C ASN A 159 11.08 -14.81 36.86
N GLY A 160 11.70 -15.98 36.94
CA GLY A 160 11.17 -17.19 37.56
C GLY A 160 12.25 -17.93 38.34
N GLY A 161 12.74 -17.31 39.42
CA GLY A 161 13.66 -17.90 40.40
C GLY A 161 13.83 -17.01 41.61
#